data_AF-A0A5J5AMK4-F1
#
_entry.id   AF-A0A5J5AMK4-F1
#
_cell.length_a   1.000
_cell.length_b   1.000
_cell.length_c   1.000
_cell.angle_alpha   90.00
_cell.angle_beta   90.00
_cell.angle_gamma   90.00
#
_symmetry.space_group_name_H-M   'P 1'
#
loop_
_entity.id
_entity.type
_entity.pdbx_description
1 polymer ?
#
loop_
_entity_poly.entity_id
_entity_poly.type
_entity_poly.pdbx_seq_one_letter_code
_entity_poly.pdbx_strand_id
1 'polypeptide(L)'
;MLHLHQELRVSNGFGGIVLSPAGKQCVSKEDYVLMKRKGLAVVDCSWARLDDVPFTKLRCSAPRLLPWLVAANPVNYGRPCQLSCVEALSAALLICGEEETANLLLGKFKWGHAFLSLNRELLTAYSECENGADIISAQNAWLSQQSQQVPKVIPHTEGSEKVSHIEDEGSSYDSEDGLPPLEKNLNHLNLEESESEDESE
;
A
#
# COMPACT_ATOMS: atom_id res chain seq x y z
N MET A 1 9.62 9.11 -31.03
CA MET A 1 10.10 8.38 -29.84
C MET A 1 9.44 9.03 -28.63
N LEU A 2 8.35 8.46 -28.11
CA LEU A 2 7.62 9.00 -26.95
C LEU A 2 8.47 8.73 -25.70
N HIS A 3 9.10 9.78 -25.16
CA HIS A 3 9.72 9.74 -23.84
C HIS A 3 8.60 9.71 -22.81
N LEU A 4 8.23 8.50 -22.36
CA LEU A 4 7.09 8.29 -21.45
C LEU A 4 7.43 8.68 -19.99
N HIS A 5 8.70 8.90 -19.67
CA HIS A 5 9.18 9.32 -18.35
C HIS A 5 10.46 10.16 -18.47
N GLN A 6 10.75 10.92 -17.44
CA GLN A 6 11.98 11.70 -17.28
C GLN A 6 12.57 11.40 -15.90
N GLU A 7 13.88 11.16 -15.85
CA GLU A 7 14.59 11.06 -14.58
C GLU A 7 14.81 12.45 -13.97
N LEU A 8 14.52 12.57 -12.67
CA LEU A 8 14.70 13.79 -11.91
C LEU A 8 15.66 13.52 -10.76
N ARG A 9 16.64 14.41 -10.56
CA ARG A 9 17.49 14.34 -9.37
C ARG A 9 16.67 14.72 -8.14
N VAL A 10 16.90 14.03 -7.02
CA VAL A 10 16.24 14.30 -5.72
C VAL A 10 16.39 15.76 -5.27
N SER A 11 17.49 16.42 -5.64
CA SER A 11 17.75 17.85 -5.38
C SER A 11 16.82 18.80 -6.16
N ASN A 12 16.25 18.33 -7.27
CA ASN A 12 15.38 19.11 -8.13
C ASN A 12 13.96 18.99 -7.58
N GLY A 13 13.32 20.13 -7.31
CA GLY A 13 11.94 20.12 -6.85
C GLY A 13 10.99 19.59 -7.91
N PHE A 14 10.00 18.79 -7.49
CA PHE A 14 8.91 18.35 -8.35
C PHE A 14 7.58 18.98 -7.89
N GLY A 15 6.95 19.73 -8.78
CA GLY A 15 5.71 20.47 -8.50
C GLY A 15 4.43 19.66 -8.68
N GLY A 16 4.54 18.37 -9.06
CA GLY A 16 3.42 17.45 -9.19
C GLY A 16 3.29 16.51 -8.00
N ILE A 17 2.60 15.40 -8.22
CA ILE A 17 2.40 14.37 -7.20
C ILE A 17 3.61 13.46 -7.14
N VAL A 18 4.11 13.19 -5.94
CA VAL A 18 5.17 12.22 -5.72
C VAL A 18 4.64 11.09 -4.86
N LEU A 19 4.72 9.87 -5.37
CA LEU A 19 4.45 8.67 -4.57
C LEU A 19 5.61 8.49 -3.58
N SER A 20 5.32 8.62 -2.29
CA SER A 20 6.31 8.60 -1.23
C SER A 20 5.72 8.06 0.07
N PRO A 21 6.47 7.22 0.82
CA PRO A 21 6.07 6.79 2.17
C PRO A 21 5.97 7.94 3.18
N ALA A 22 6.53 9.11 2.87
CA ALA A 22 6.40 10.32 3.69
C ALA A 22 5.10 11.11 3.43
N GLY A 23 4.24 10.63 2.52
CA GLY A 23 2.93 11.22 2.28
C GLY A 23 2.00 11.08 3.48
N LYS A 24 1.09 12.05 3.67
CA LYS A 24 0.07 12.01 4.72
C LYS A 24 -1.31 11.61 4.21
N GLN A 25 -1.51 11.70 2.89
CA GLN A 25 -2.78 11.43 2.22
C GLN A 25 -2.53 10.37 1.15
N CYS A 26 -3.46 9.41 1.02
CA CYS A 26 -3.47 8.50 -0.11
C CYS A 26 -3.81 9.25 -1.40
N VAL A 27 -3.22 8.78 -2.50
CA VAL A 27 -3.62 9.22 -3.84
C VAL A 27 -5.08 8.87 -4.08
N SER A 28 -5.83 9.80 -4.66
CA SER A 28 -7.28 9.72 -4.89
C SER A 28 -7.68 10.50 -6.15
N LYS A 29 -8.97 10.49 -6.54
CA LYS A 29 -9.46 11.29 -7.69
C LYS A 29 -9.18 12.78 -7.57
N GLU A 30 -9.12 13.33 -6.35
CA GLU A 30 -8.79 14.74 -6.08
C GLU A 30 -7.50 15.19 -6.77
N ASP A 31 -6.56 14.26 -6.89
CA ASP A 31 -5.23 14.48 -7.41
C ASP A 31 -5.20 14.59 -8.95
N TYR A 32 -6.27 14.22 -9.65
CA TYR A 32 -6.34 14.21 -11.12
C TYR A 32 -5.91 15.54 -11.74
N VAL A 33 -6.44 16.66 -11.25
CA VAL A 33 -6.17 18.00 -11.80
C VAL A 33 -4.71 18.39 -11.63
N LEU A 34 -4.12 18.08 -10.46
CA LEU A 34 -2.71 18.35 -10.20
C LEU A 34 -1.82 17.44 -11.03
N MET A 35 -2.15 16.15 -11.12
CA MET A 35 -1.45 15.15 -11.92
C MET A 35 -1.39 15.55 -13.38
N LYS A 36 -2.52 15.92 -13.97
CA LYS A 36 -2.59 16.32 -15.39
C LYS A 36 -1.79 17.58 -15.68
N ARG A 37 -1.74 18.52 -14.75
CA ARG A 37 -1.06 19.81 -14.91
C ARG A 37 0.45 19.74 -14.65
N LYS A 38 0.88 18.93 -13.68
CA LYS A 38 2.24 18.98 -13.13
C LYS A 38 2.97 17.63 -13.18
N GLY A 39 2.27 16.55 -13.50
CA GLY A 39 2.80 15.21 -13.60
C GLY A 39 2.71 14.38 -12.31
N LEU A 40 3.09 13.12 -12.47
CA LEU A 40 3.22 12.11 -11.42
C LEU A 40 4.67 11.60 -11.42
N ALA A 41 5.25 11.44 -10.23
CA ALA A 41 6.58 10.90 -10.06
C ALA A 41 6.59 9.80 -8.98
N VAL A 42 7.55 8.89 -9.10
CA VAL A 42 7.85 7.85 -8.12
C VAL A 42 9.33 7.92 -7.80
N VAL A 43 9.72 7.53 -6.58
CA VAL A 43 11.12 7.46 -6.18
C VAL A 43 11.69 6.12 -6.62
N ASP A 44 12.62 6.13 -7.58
CA ASP A 44 13.30 4.93 -8.05
C ASP A 44 14.41 4.53 -7.09
N CYS A 45 14.16 3.49 -6.30
CA CYS A 45 15.12 2.91 -5.39
C CYS A 45 14.84 1.41 -5.24
N SER A 46 15.88 0.62 -4.98
CA SER A 46 15.68 -0.77 -4.58
C SER A 46 15.05 -0.82 -3.20
N TRP A 47 14.15 -1.77 -2.94
CA TRP A 47 13.58 -2.01 -1.62
C TRP A 47 14.65 -2.16 -0.52
N ALA A 48 15.82 -2.73 -0.83
CA ALA A 48 16.95 -2.88 0.08
C ALA A 48 17.62 -1.56 0.52
N ARG A 49 17.28 -0.43 -0.13
CA ARG A 49 17.88 0.89 0.09
C ARG A 49 16.83 1.97 0.29
N LEU A 50 15.59 1.58 0.59
CA LEU A 50 14.51 2.52 0.79
C LEU A 50 14.79 3.43 2.00
N ASP A 51 15.34 2.86 3.07
CA ASP A 51 15.70 3.59 4.30
C ASP A 51 16.87 4.57 4.08
N ASP A 52 17.71 4.34 3.07
CA ASP A 52 18.79 5.25 2.69
C ASP A 52 18.26 6.50 1.94
N VAL A 53 17.02 6.47 1.46
CA VAL A 53 16.47 7.58 0.68
C VAL A 53 16.17 8.74 1.62
N PRO A 54 16.78 9.93 1.38
CA PRO A 54 16.53 11.09 2.21
C PRO A 54 15.17 11.71 1.85
N PHE A 55 14.06 11.09 2.25
CA PHE A 55 12.71 11.56 1.97
C PHE A 55 12.47 12.97 2.50
N THR A 56 13.13 13.35 3.60
CA THR A 56 13.12 14.70 4.17
C THR A 56 13.75 15.76 3.25
N LYS A 57 14.62 15.37 2.32
CA LYS A 57 15.25 16.26 1.33
C LYS A 57 14.47 16.35 0.02
N LEU A 58 13.45 15.50 -0.19
CA LEU A 58 12.61 15.56 -1.39
C LEU A 58 11.76 16.83 -1.35
N ARG A 59 12.08 17.76 -2.24
CA ARG A 59 11.28 18.97 -2.46
C ARG A 59 10.09 18.63 -3.35
N CYS A 60 9.03 18.10 -2.74
CA CYS A 60 7.78 17.79 -3.43
C CYS A 60 6.63 18.61 -2.85
N SER A 61 5.75 19.12 -3.72
CA SER A 61 4.60 19.94 -3.30
C SER A 61 3.41 19.09 -2.84
N ALA A 62 3.28 17.86 -3.34
CA ALA A 62 2.17 16.97 -3.04
C ALA A 62 2.65 15.51 -2.89
N PRO A 63 3.27 15.14 -1.76
CA PRO A 63 3.56 13.75 -1.47
C PRO A 63 2.27 12.97 -1.20
N ARG A 64 2.13 11.80 -1.82
CA ARG A 64 0.99 10.89 -1.66
C ARG A 64 1.44 9.48 -1.31
N LEU A 65 0.68 8.84 -0.43
CA LEU A 65 0.78 7.42 -0.17
C LEU A 65 0.05 6.65 -1.27
N LEU A 66 0.57 5.48 -1.63
CA LEU A 66 -0.18 4.53 -2.42
C LEU A 66 -0.98 3.62 -1.47
N PRO A 67 -2.25 3.31 -1.77
CA PRO A 67 -2.99 2.35 -0.96
C PRO A 67 -2.43 0.93 -1.10
N TRP A 68 -2.85 0.05 -0.20
CA TRP A 68 -2.47 -1.35 -0.18
C TRP A 68 -2.87 -2.02 -1.50
N LEU A 69 -1.89 -2.64 -2.13
CA LEU A 69 -1.98 -3.39 -3.37
C LEU A 69 -0.93 -4.50 -3.33
N VAL A 70 -1.13 -5.54 -4.14
CA VAL A 70 -0.24 -6.69 -4.22
C VAL A 70 0.60 -6.61 -5.49
N ALA A 71 1.90 -6.86 -5.35
CA ALA A 71 2.82 -6.90 -6.46
C ALA A 71 2.54 -8.10 -7.39
N ALA A 72 2.56 -7.85 -8.70
CA ALA A 72 2.53 -8.87 -9.75
C ALA A 72 3.86 -8.95 -10.52
N ASN A 73 4.83 -8.08 -10.22
CA ASN A 73 6.15 -8.15 -10.80
C ASN A 73 6.87 -9.46 -10.42
N PRO A 74 7.78 -9.99 -11.28
CA PRO A 74 8.43 -11.29 -11.04
C PRO A 74 9.30 -11.38 -9.80
N VAL A 75 9.76 -10.25 -9.26
CA VAL A 75 10.68 -10.22 -8.11
C VAL A 75 9.90 -10.36 -6.80
N ASN A 76 8.76 -9.67 -6.69
CA ASN A 76 7.98 -9.55 -5.45
C ASN A 76 6.56 -10.11 -5.60
N TYR A 77 6.30 -11.00 -6.56
CA TYR A 77 4.96 -11.50 -6.83
C TYR A 77 4.24 -11.97 -5.55
N GLY A 78 3.01 -11.50 -5.35
CA GLY A 78 2.18 -11.83 -4.19
C GLY A 78 2.53 -11.07 -2.90
N ARG A 79 3.59 -10.25 -2.89
CA ARG A 79 3.97 -9.47 -1.70
C ARG A 79 3.15 -8.17 -1.63
N PRO A 80 2.53 -7.86 -0.48
CA PRO A 80 1.79 -6.63 -0.29
C PRO A 80 2.72 -5.41 -0.27
N CYS A 81 2.28 -4.31 -0.86
CA CYS A 81 2.95 -3.00 -0.89
C CYS A 81 4.37 -2.99 -1.50
N GLN A 82 4.87 -4.11 -2.03
CA GLN A 82 6.22 -4.22 -2.63
C GLN A 82 6.19 -4.07 -4.17
N LEU A 83 5.46 -3.06 -4.62
CA LEU A 83 5.27 -2.77 -6.04
C LEU A 83 6.58 -2.33 -6.70
N SER A 84 6.70 -2.60 -8.00
CA SER A 84 7.69 -1.94 -8.84
C SER A 84 7.30 -0.49 -9.13
N CYS A 85 8.25 0.34 -9.56
CA CYS A 85 7.99 1.73 -9.94
C CYS A 85 6.89 1.85 -11.01
N VAL A 86 6.84 0.91 -11.97
CA VAL A 86 5.80 0.91 -13.01
C VAL A 86 4.42 0.54 -12.44
N GLU A 87 4.34 -0.44 -11.53
CA GLU A 87 3.07 -0.80 -10.88
C GLU A 87 2.56 0.34 -10.00
N ALA A 88 3.45 1.01 -9.26
CA ALA A 88 3.09 2.16 -8.42
C ALA A 88 2.55 3.33 -9.26
N LEU A 89 3.23 3.68 -10.36
CA LEU A 89 2.76 4.72 -11.29
C LEU A 89 1.42 4.35 -11.92
N SER A 90 1.28 3.13 -12.41
CA SER A 90 0.05 2.65 -13.03
C SER A 90 -1.11 2.59 -12.05
N ALA A 91 -0.87 2.16 -10.80
CA ALA A 91 -1.88 2.18 -9.75
C ALA A 91 -2.40 3.59 -9.48
N ALA A 92 -1.51 4.56 -9.28
CA ALA A 92 -1.90 5.95 -9.06
C ALA A 92 -2.66 6.55 -10.26
N LEU A 93 -2.25 6.21 -11.49
CA LEU A 93 -2.98 6.62 -12.70
C LEU A 93 -4.39 6.03 -12.74
N LEU A 94 -4.56 4.74 -12.44
CA LEU A 94 -5.88 4.08 -12.38
C LEU A 94 -6.78 4.70 -11.32
N ILE A 95 -6.25 4.94 -10.11
CA ILE A 95 -6.99 5.55 -9.01
C ILE A 95 -7.49 6.95 -9.38
N CYS A 96 -6.68 7.71 -10.12
CA CYS A 96 -7.07 9.03 -10.59
C CYS A 96 -7.88 9.02 -11.90
N GLY A 97 -8.17 7.87 -12.50
CA GLY A 97 -8.98 7.74 -13.72
C GLY A 97 -8.22 7.87 -15.05
N GLU A 98 -6.89 7.84 -15.05
CA GLU A 98 -6.03 7.83 -16.25
C GLU A 98 -5.71 6.39 -16.72
N GLU A 99 -6.76 5.62 -17.01
CA GLU A 99 -6.65 4.19 -17.33
C GLU A 99 -5.83 3.90 -18.59
N GLU A 100 -5.99 4.69 -19.65
CA GLU A 100 -5.29 4.48 -20.92
C GLU A 100 -3.76 4.55 -20.73
N THR A 101 -3.29 5.57 -20.00
CA THR A 101 -1.87 5.75 -19.69
C THR A 101 -1.35 4.62 -18.80
N ALA A 102 -2.12 4.19 -17.81
CA ALA A 102 -1.75 3.06 -16.94
C ALA A 102 -1.60 1.75 -17.73
N ASN A 103 -2.54 1.48 -18.64
CA ASN A 103 -2.51 0.32 -19.53
C ASN A 103 -1.32 0.37 -20.50
N LEU A 104 -1.00 1.55 -21.04
CA LEU A 104 0.17 1.73 -21.90
C LEU A 104 1.49 1.45 -21.16
N LEU A 105 1.60 1.86 -19.89
CA LEU A 105 2.76 1.59 -19.04
C LEU A 105 2.92 0.10 -18.78
N LEU A 106 1.87 -0.56 -18.30
CA LEU A 106 1.88 -1.99 -17.98
C LEU A 106 2.04 -2.85 -19.23
N GLY A 107 1.47 -2.44 -20.37
CA GLY A 107 1.55 -3.16 -21.64
C GLY A 107 2.97 -3.32 -22.19
N LYS A 108 3.96 -2.56 -21.68
CA LYS A 108 5.38 -2.75 -22.00
C LYS A 108 5.98 -4.00 -21.35
N PHE A 109 5.30 -4.56 -20.36
CA PHE A 109 5.76 -5.69 -19.58
C PHE A 109 4.86 -6.89 -19.85
N LYS A 110 5.47 -8.04 -20.20
CA LYS A 110 4.71 -9.28 -20.46
C LYS A 110 3.81 -9.67 -19.28
N TRP A 111 4.24 -9.40 -18.05
CA TRP A 111 3.50 -9.67 -16.82
C TRP A 111 2.58 -8.52 -16.37
N GLY A 112 2.60 -7.37 -17.04
CA GLY A 112 1.89 -6.17 -16.57
C GLY A 112 0.37 -6.35 -16.45
N HIS A 113 -0.24 -7.17 -17.30
CA HIS A 113 -1.65 -7.52 -17.21
C HIS A 113 -2.00 -8.27 -15.91
N ALA A 114 -1.06 -9.04 -15.35
CA ALA A 114 -1.27 -9.76 -14.10
C ALA A 114 -1.47 -8.80 -12.92
N PHE A 115 -0.86 -7.60 -12.95
CA PHE A 115 -1.08 -6.58 -11.93
C PHE A 115 -2.55 -6.13 -11.87
N LEU A 116 -3.15 -5.89 -13.03
CA LEU A 116 -4.56 -5.49 -13.16
C LEU A 116 -5.48 -6.63 -12.71
N SER A 117 -5.18 -7.87 -13.13
CA SER A 117 -5.98 -9.03 -12.74
C SER A 117 -5.92 -9.30 -11.25
N LEU A 118 -4.73 -9.24 -10.66
CA LEU A 118 -4.49 -9.53 -9.25
C LEU A 118 -5.18 -8.52 -8.33
N ASN A 119 -5.20 -7.25 -8.71
CA ASN A 119 -5.72 -6.16 -7.89
C ASN A 119 -7.08 -5.64 -8.37
N ARG A 120 -7.77 -6.36 -9.25
CA ARG A 120 -8.97 -5.86 -9.94
C ARG A 120 -10.01 -5.27 -9.01
N GLU A 121 -10.40 -6.01 -7.97
CA GLU A 121 -11.44 -5.58 -7.03
C GLU A 121 -11.04 -4.32 -6.26
N LEU A 122 -9.80 -4.27 -5.77
CA LEU A 122 -9.26 -3.11 -5.06
C LEU A 122 -9.13 -1.89 -5.98
N LEU A 123 -8.58 -2.06 -7.19
CA LEU A 123 -8.44 -0.97 -8.15
C LEU A 123 -9.79 -0.40 -8.57
N THR A 124 -10.80 -1.25 -8.77
CA THR A 124 -12.18 -0.82 -9.01
C THR A 124 -12.73 -0.03 -7.82
N ALA A 125 -12.63 -0.56 -6.60
CA ALA A 125 -13.12 0.15 -5.40
C ALA A 125 -12.39 1.50 -5.19
N TYR A 126 -11.07 1.53 -5.37
CA TYR A 126 -10.29 2.76 -5.26
C TYR A 126 -10.64 3.78 -6.35
N SER A 127 -10.94 3.33 -7.58
CA SER A 127 -11.38 4.21 -8.66
C SER A 127 -12.76 4.82 -8.44
N GLU A 128 -13.53 4.34 -7.46
CA GLU A 128 -14.82 4.91 -7.07
C GLU A 128 -14.67 5.96 -5.95
N CYS A 129 -13.59 5.88 -5.17
CA CYS A 129 -13.32 6.77 -4.04
C CYS A 129 -13.06 8.21 -4.50
N GLU A 130 -13.66 9.18 -3.83
CA GLU A 130 -13.47 10.59 -4.16
C GLU A 130 -12.21 11.14 -3.51
N ASN A 131 -11.93 10.74 -2.27
CA ASN A 131 -10.84 11.30 -1.50
C ASN A 131 -9.93 10.26 -0.81
N GLY A 132 -8.78 10.72 -0.28
CA GLY A 132 -7.81 9.85 0.38
C GLY A 132 -8.35 9.11 1.61
N ALA A 133 -9.35 9.65 2.33
CA ALA A 133 -9.98 8.96 3.45
C ALA A 133 -10.93 7.84 2.98
N ASP A 134 -11.63 8.04 1.86
CA ASP A 134 -12.44 7.00 1.23
C ASP A 134 -11.57 5.82 0.80
N ILE A 135 -10.40 6.11 0.21
CA ILE A 135 -9.40 5.10 -0.18
C ILE A 135 -8.98 4.24 1.02
N ILE A 136 -8.63 4.87 2.14
CA ILE A 136 -8.24 4.16 3.36
C ILE A 136 -9.41 3.34 3.92
N SER A 137 -10.64 3.86 3.85
CA SER A 137 -11.83 3.17 4.32
C SER A 137 -12.10 1.91 3.48
N ALA A 138 -12.04 2.02 2.15
CA ALA A 138 -12.17 0.91 1.22
C ALA A 138 -11.08 -0.14 1.43
N GLN A 139 -9.83 0.29 1.61
CA GLN A 139 -8.69 -0.58 1.91
C GLN A 139 -8.94 -1.40 3.18
N ASN A 140 -9.30 -0.74 4.28
CA ASN A 140 -9.49 -1.39 5.58
C ASN A 140 -10.68 -2.35 5.56
N ALA A 141 -11.76 -1.98 4.86
CA ALA A 141 -12.91 -2.87 4.67
C ALA A 141 -12.51 -4.15 3.94
N TRP A 142 -11.73 -4.04 2.85
CA TRP A 142 -11.26 -5.19 2.08
C TRP A 142 -10.32 -6.09 2.90
N LEU A 143 -9.35 -5.50 3.60
CA LEU A 143 -8.41 -6.26 4.45
C LEU A 143 -9.12 -7.00 5.59
N SER A 144 -10.13 -6.37 6.19
CA SER A 144 -10.94 -7.00 7.24
C SER A 144 -11.72 -8.20 6.71
N GLN A 145 -12.36 -8.05 5.54
CA GLN A 145 -13.08 -9.16 4.89
C GLN A 145 -12.16 -10.33 4.57
N GLN A 146 -10.97 -10.05 4.02
CA GLN A 146 -10.02 -11.10 3.65
C GLN A 146 -9.48 -11.85 4.88
N SER A 147 -9.27 -11.17 6.00
CA SER A 147 -8.82 -11.79 7.26
C SER A 147 -9.85 -12.77 7.85
N GLN A 148 -11.15 -12.50 7.63
CA GLN A 148 -12.24 -13.36 8.10
C GLN A 148 -12.45 -14.60 7.22
N GLN A 149 -11.98 -14.56 5.97
CA GLN A 149 -12.14 -15.65 5.00
C GLN A 149 -11.01 -16.69 5.03
N VAL A 150 -9.91 -16.43 5.74
CA VAL A 150 -8.85 -17.43 5.98
C VAL A 150 -9.27 -18.29 7.18
N PRO A 151 -9.55 -19.60 7.02
CA PRO A 151 -9.77 -20.47 8.16
C PRO A 151 -8.56 -20.43 9.09
N LYS A 152 -8.77 -20.15 10.39
CA LYS A 152 -7.75 -20.34 11.43
C LYS A 152 -7.14 -21.73 11.24
N VAL A 153 -5.84 -21.77 10.96
CA VAL A 153 -5.05 -23.00 10.79
C VAL A 153 -5.37 -23.96 11.94
N ILE A 154 -5.83 -25.16 11.60
CA ILE A 154 -6.03 -26.27 12.53
C ILE A 154 -4.69 -26.55 13.20
N PRO A 155 -4.59 -26.61 14.54
CA PRO A 155 -3.34 -26.98 15.19
C PRO A 155 -2.89 -28.36 14.73
N HIS A 156 -1.61 -28.48 14.38
CA HIS A 156 -0.94 -29.74 14.11
C HIS A 156 -1.18 -30.75 15.24
N THR A 157 -1.52 -31.99 14.89
CA THR A 157 -1.24 -33.13 15.77
C THR A 157 -0.61 -34.24 14.95
N GLU A 158 0.66 -34.52 15.23
CA GLU A 158 1.35 -35.75 14.85
C GLU A 158 0.72 -36.94 15.60
N GLY A 159 0.46 -38.03 14.88
CA GLY A 159 0.61 -39.42 15.33
C GLY A 159 -0.17 -39.95 16.55
N SER A 160 -1.03 -40.94 16.26
CA SER A 160 -1.26 -42.20 17.01
C SER A 160 -2.46 -42.34 17.99
N GLU A 161 -3.37 -43.24 17.58
CA GLU A 161 -4.21 -44.19 18.33
C GLU A 161 -5.18 -43.78 19.49
N LYS A 162 -6.45 -44.19 19.27
CA LYS A 162 -7.44 -44.83 20.18
C LYS A 162 -8.35 -44.02 21.14
N VAL A 163 -9.66 -44.09 20.79
CA VAL A 163 -10.86 -44.54 21.57
C VAL A 163 -11.45 -43.72 22.75
N SER A 164 -12.78 -43.54 22.64
CA SER A 164 -13.90 -43.41 23.62
C SER A 164 -14.19 -42.12 24.39
N HIS A 165 -15.42 -41.62 24.17
CA HIS A 165 -16.47 -41.09 25.07
C HIS A 165 -16.09 -40.65 26.50
N ILE A 166 -16.54 -39.47 26.95
CA ILE A 166 -17.78 -39.18 27.74
C ILE A 166 -17.80 -37.65 28.05
N GLU A 167 -19.03 -37.15 28.22
CA GLU A 167 -19.55 -35.81 28.59
C GLU A 167 -18.87 -35.18 29.82
N ASP A 168 -18.87 -33.84 29.94
CA ASP A 168 -19.59 -33.10 31.01
C ASP A 168 -19.33 -31.57 30.97
N GLU A 169 -20.34 -30.88 31.49
CA GLU A 169 -20.70 -29.47 31.73
C GLU A 169 -19.64 -28.43 32.20
N GLY A 170 -19.91 -27.17 31.86
CA GLY A 170 -20.05 -26.13 32.90
C GLY A 170 -19.06 -24.95 32.97
N SER A 171 -19.66 -23.75 33.05
CA SER A 171 -19.13 -22.46 33.56
C SER A 171 -18.31 -21.60 32.59
N SER A 172 -18.32 -20.26 32.63
CA SER A 172 -19.15 -19.22 33.26
C SER A 172 -18.75 -17.90 32.59
N TYR A 173 -19.68 -16.96 32.49
CA TYR A 173 -19.51 -15.52 32.27
C TYR A 173 -18.07 -14.97 32.29
N ASP A 174 -17.65 -14.32 31.21
CA ASP A 174 -17.14 -12.95 31.33
C ASP A 174 -17.30 -12.18 30.01
N SER A 175 -18.02 -11.07 30.06
CA SER A 175 -18.14 -10.12 28.96
C SER A 175 -17.07 -9.05 29.17
N GLU A 176 -15.89 -9.25 28.61
CA GLU A 176 -14.93 -8.17 28.41
C GLU A 176 -14.98 -7.75 26.93
N ASP A 177 -15.73 -6.68 26.71
CA ASP A 177 -15.84 -5.89 25.49
C ASP A 177 -14.48 -5.23 25.21
N GLY A 178 -13.53 -6.03 24.72
CA GLY A 178 -12.20 -5.61 24.32
C GLY A 178 -12.12 -5.54 22.80
N LEU A 179 -12.72 -4.51 22.19
CA LEU A 179 -12.37 -4.16 20.82
C LEU A 179 -10.84 -3.99 20.74
N PRO A 180 -10.14 -4.73 19.86
CA PRO A 180 -8.70 -4.58 19.73
C PRO A 180 -8.38 -3.13 19.33
N PRO A 181 -7.30 -2.54 19.86
CA PRO A 181 -6.89 -1.20 19.45
C PRO A 181 -6.76 -1.16 17.93
N LEU A 182 -7.34 -0.15 17.29
CA LEU A 182 -7.21 0.05 15.84
C LEU A 182 -5.70 0.08 15.50
N GLU A 183 -5.23 -0.95 14.81
CA GLU A 183 -3.83 -1.07 14.42
C GLU A 183 -3.44 0.13 13.55
N LYS A 184 -2.26 0.70 13.86
CA LYS A 184 -1.64 1.81 13.14
C LYS A 184 -1.57 1.45 11.65
N ASN A 185 -1.92 2.42 10.79
CA ASN A 185 -1.81 2.28 9.34
C ASN A 185 -0.39 1.83 8.95
N LEU A 186 -0.28 0.63 8.34
CA LEU A 186 0.97 -0.02 7.97
C LEU A 186 1.78 0.72 6.89
N ASN A 187 1.23 1.76 6.27
CA ASN A 187 1.94 2.59 5.29
C ASN A 187 2.66 3.79 5.93
N HIS A 188 2.58 3.98 7.25
CA HIS A 188 3.26 5.05 7.95
C HIS A 188 4.54 4.50 8.61
N LEU A 189 5.71 4.89 8.11
CA LEU A 189 6.96 4.65 8.82
C LEU A 189 6.97 5.50 10.11
N ASN A 190 7.28 4.87 11.24
CA ASN A 190 7.43 5.54 12.53
C ASN A 190 8.70 6.43 12.46
N LEU A 191 8.52 7.72 12.16
CA LEU A 191 9.60 8.72 12.06
C LEU A 191 9.78 9.48 13.39
N GLU A 192 9.86 8.77 14.51
CA GLU A 192 10.20 9.37 15.81
C GLU A 192 11.37 8.61 16.41
N GLU A 193 12.57 9.19 16.29
CA GLU A 193 13.55 9.38 17.36
C GLU A 193 14.86 9.92 16.77
N SER A 194 15.00 11.25 16.76
CA SER A 194 16.29 11.93 16.99
C SER A 194 16.04 13.37 17.44
N GLU A 195 15.28 13.52 18.52
CA GLU A 195 15.38 14.70 19.37
C GLU A 195 15.72 14.23 20.79
N SER A 196 17.02 14.21 21.07
CA SER A 196 17.65 14.42 22.37
C SER A 196 19.15 14.56 22.08
N GLU A 197 19.96 15.37 22.72
CA GLU A 197 19.87 16.44 23.70
C GLU A 197 21.34 16.91 23.74
N ASP A 198 21.64 18.18 23.53
CA ASP A 198 22.94 18.75 23.94
C ASP A 198 22.71 20.19 24.42
N GLU A 199 22.05 20.28 25.58
CA GLU A 199 22.19 21.38 26.53
C GLU A 199 22.93 20.80 27.74
N SER A 200 24.21 21.13 27.87
CA SER A 200 24.88 21.12 29.18
C SER A 200 25.88 22.27 29.26
N GLU A 201 25.45 23.25 30.05
CA GLU A 201 26.18 24.24 30.90
C GLU A 201 27.55 24.77 30.45
#